data_AF-A0A1B8CP02-F1
#
_entry.id   AF-A0A1B8CP02-F1
#
_cell.length_a   1.000
_cell.length_b   1.000
_cell.length_c   1.000
_cell.angle_alpha   90.00
_cell.angle_beta   90.00
_cell.angle_gamma   90.00
#
_symmetry.space_group_name_H-M   'P 1'
#
loop_
_entity.id
_entity.type
_entity.pdbx_description
1 polymer ?
#
loop_
_entity_poly.entity_id
_entity_poly.type
_entity_poly.pdbx_seq_one_letter_code
_entity_poly.pdbx_strand_id
1 'polypeptide(L)'
;METAVNDSPSTAISFIRRAIAVIHYLNSPIVMSRLQQICNLVREQLVIIKDIWEAPGPNRKVQLSNSWDEFIESQMKKMLNGANAFAIQWLKRLEDVYELRHDTDPDKGFVLLRVKVLEVHRIDMLQTGLYVGGYP
;
A
#
# COMPACT_ATOMS: atom_id res chain seq x y z
N MET A 1 5.46 -1.93 -16.66
CA MET A 1 5.20 -3.26 -16.09
C MET A 1 4.90 -4.28 -17.18
N GLU A 2 3.98 -4.02 -18.10
CA GLU A 2 3.64 -4.97 -19.19
C GLU A 2 4.87 -5.43 -19.99
N THR A 3 5.72 -4.50 -20.45
CA THR A 3 6.98 -4.83 -21.14
C THR A 3 7.91 -5.67 -20.26
N ALA A 4 7.98 -5.39 -18.96
CA ALA A 4 8.85 -6.14 -18.05
C ALA A 4 8.34 -7.58 -17.83
N VAL A 5 7.02 -7.81 -17.83
CA VAL A 5 6.46 -9.17 -17.74
C VAL A 5 6.94 -10.02 -18.92
N ASN A 6 6.95 -9.45 -20.12
CA ASN A 6 7.29 -10.19 -21.34
C ASN A 6 8.81 -10.33 -21.52
N ASP A 7 9.56 -9.24 -21.34
CA ASP A 7 10.94 -9.15 -21.81
C ASP A 7 11.98 -9.15 -20.67
N SER A 8 11.55 -8.97 -19.42
CA SER A 8 12.46 -8.88 -18.27
C SER A 8 11.78 -9.32 -16.96
N PRO A 9 11.48 -10.63 -16.80
CA PRO A 9 10.73 -11.13 -15.65
C PRO A 9 11.36 -10.76 -14.30
N SER A 10 12.69 -10.73 -14.22
CA SER A 10 13.43 -10.29 -13.03
C SER A 10 13.09 -8.84 -12.63
N THR A 11 12.88 -7.97 -13.61
CA THR A 11 12.46 -6.58 -13.39
C THR A 11 11.02 -6.52 -12.88
N ALA A 12 10.11 -7.30 -13.49
CA ALA A 12 8.71 -7.38 -13.03
C ALA A 12 8.62 -7.91 -11.59
N ILE A 13 9.35 -8.98 -11.29
CA ILE A 13 9.49 -9.55 -9.94
C ILE A 13 10.04 -8.52 -8.95
N SER A 14 11.05 -7.73 -9.34
CA SER A 14 11.61 -6.66 -8.52
C SER A 14 10.59 -5.59 -8.18
N PHE A 15 9.76 -5.16 -9.13
CA PHE A 15 8.69 -4.20 -8.88
C PHE A 15 7.61 -4.74 -7.94
N ILE A 16 7.21 -6.00 -8.11
CA ILE A 16 6.26 -6.66 -7.20
C ILE A 16 6.83 -6.77 -5.80
N ARG A 17 8.10 -7.14 -5.66
CA ARG A 17 8.80 -7.16 -4.35
C ARG A 17 8.79 -5.79 -3.67
N ARG A 18 8.99 -4.71 -4.43
CA ARG A 18 8.91 -3.34 -3.88
C ARG A 18 7.50 -3.01 -3.38
N ALA A 19 6.46 -3.41 -4.11
CA ALA A 19 5.07 -3.21 -3.66
C ALA A 19 4.78 -3.99 -2.37
N ILE A 20 5.21 -5.26 -2.27
CA ILE A 20 5.10 -6.06 -1.05
C ILE A 20 5.91 -5.43 0.09
N ALA A 21 7.09 -4.89 -0.20
CA ALA A 21 7.90 -4.19 0.80
C ALA A 21 7.21 -2.91 1.32
N VAL A 22 6.41 -2.22 0.52
CA VAL A 22 5.58 -1.09 1.00
C VAL A 22 4.53 -1.59 1.99
N ILE A 23 3.86 -2.71 1.71
CA ILE A 23 2.91 -3.33 2.65
C ILE A 23 3.62 -3.62 3.98
N HIS A 24 4.76 -4.33 3.92
CA HIS A 24 5.56 -4.63 5.10
C HIS A 24 6.05 -3.37 5.84
N TYR A 25 6.51 -2.36 5.11
CA TYR A 25 6.97 -1.09 5.68
C TYR A 25 5.85 -0.39 6.45
N LEU A 26 4.66 -0.28 5.88
CA LEU A 26 3.50 0.33 6.54
C LEU A 26 3.06 -0.45 7.79
N ASN A 27 3.36 -1.74 7.86
CA ASN A 27 3.07 -2.61 9.00
C ASN A 27 4.19 -2.66 10.05
N SER A 28 5.35 -2.03 9.80
CA SER A 28 6.46 -2.04 10.74
C SER A 28 6.15 -1.16 11.96
N PRO A 29 6.29 -1.64 13.21
CA PRO A 29 5.99 -0.85 14.41
C PRO A 29 6.75 0.47 14.49
N ILE A 30 8.02 0.48 14.06
CA ILE A 30 8.87 1.68 14.04
C ILE A 30 8.32 2.70 13.05
N VAL A 31 7.88 2.23 11.88
CA VAL A 31 7.32 3.07 10.83
C VAL A 31 5.95 3.58 11.25
N MET A 32 5.10 2.74 11.84
CA MET A 32 3.81 3.14 12.37
C MET A 32 3.94 4.24 13.41
N SER A 33 4.90 4.14 14.34
CA SER A 33 5.16 5.19 15.32
C SER A 33 5.53 6.52 14.65
N ARG A 34 6.39 6.49 13.62
CA ARG A 34 6.74 7.69 12.85
C ARG A 34 5.57 8.24 12.05
N LEU A 35 4.78 7.37 11.43
CA LEU A 35 3.59 7.77 10.69
C LEU A 35 2.57 8.41 11.62
N GLN A 36 2.39 7.88 12.82
CA GLN A 36 1.53 8.49 13.83
C GLN A 36 2.01 9.89 14.23
N GLN A 37 3.32 10.09 14.42
CA GLN A 37 3.89 11.42 14.66
C GLN A 37 3.61 12.38 13.49
N ILE A 38 3.79 11.94 12.25
CA ILE A 38 3.47 12.74 11.06
C ILE A 38 1.97 13.06 11.01
N CYS A 39 1.10 12.08 11.30
CA CYS A 39 -0.35 12.28 11.34
C CYS A 39 -0.74 13.31 12.40
N ASN A 40 -0.11 13.29 13.57
CA ASN A 40 -0.33 14.27 14.62
C ASN A 40 0.11 15.67 14.18
N LEU A 41 1.27 15.82 13.53
CA LEU A 41 1.73 17.10 12.99
C LEU A 41 0.78 17.63 11.91
N VAL A 42 0.29 16.76 11.02
CA VAL A 42 -0.72 17.12 10.02
C VAL A 42 -2.02 17.56 10.70
N ARG A 43 -2.47 16.83 11.74
CA ARG A 43 -3.64 17.19 12.55
C ARG A 43 -3.49 18.58 13.18
N GLU A 44 -2.34 18.89 13.77
CA GLU A 44 -2.05 20.22 14.34
C GLU A 44 -2.19 21.32 13.29
N GLN A 45 -1.61 21.14 12.10
CA GLN A 45 -1.74 22.11 11.01
C GLN A 45 -3.20 22.28 10.55
N LEU A 46 -3.95 21.18 10.48
CA LEU A 46 -5.36 21.20 10.08
C LEU A 46 -6.28 21.83 11.14
N VAL A 47 -5.94 21.72 12.43
CA VAL A 47 -6.61 22.45 13.52
C VAL A 47 -6.37 23.95 13.41
N ILE A 48 -5.15 24.40 13.11
CA ILE A 48 -4.87 25.82 12.87
C ILE A 48 -5.72 26.36 11.71
N ILE A 49 -5.85 25.59 10.61
CA ILE A 49 -6.71 25.96 9.47
C ILE A 49 -8.18 26.04 9.91
N LYS A 50 -8.65 25.08 10.71
CA LYS A 50 -10.00 25.09 11.29
C LYS A 50 -10.25 26.34 12.12
N ASP A 51 -9.32 26.71 13.01
CA ASP A 51 -9.46 27.88 13.87
C ASP A 51 -9.55 29.18 13.05
N ILE A 52 -8.77 29.29 11.96
CA ILE A 52 -8.86 30.40 11.00
C ILE A 52 -10.22 30.40 10.28
N TRP A 53 -10.73 29.22 9.90
CA TRP A 53 -12.00 29.06 9.20
C TRP A 53 -13.23 29.35 10.09
N GLU A 54 -13.14 29.04 11.38
CA GLU A 54 -14.20 29.24 12.39
C GLU A 54 -14.15 30.63 13.08
N ALA A 55 -13.07 31.41 12.83
CA ALA A 55 -13.01 32.85 13.13
C ALA A 55 -14.28 33.57 12.60
N PRO A 56 -14.75 34.66 13.24
CA PRO A 56 -16.14 35.12 13.17
C PRO A 56 -16.65 35.27 11.73
N GLY A 57 -17.32 34.24 11.26
CA GLY A 57 -17.74 34.05 9.88
C GLY A 57 -18.83 32.98 9.81
N PRO A 58 -19.54 32.89 8.67
CA PRO A 58 -20.79 32.12 8.55
C PRO A 58 -20.64 30.59 8.77
N ASN A 59 -19.42 30.08 8.88
CA ASN A 59 -19.10 28.65 8.80
C ASN A 59 -18.85 27.95 10.15
N ARG A 60 -19.14 28.59 11.29
CA ARG A 60 -18.92 28.07 12.67
C ARG A 60 -19.56 26.73 13.03
N LYS A 61 -20.42 26.16 12.18
CA LYS A 61 -21.16 24.92 12.47
C LYS A 61 -20.44 23.65 12.01
N VAL A 62 -19.32 23.76 11.28
CA VAL A 62 -18.63 22.60 10.70
C VAL A 62 -17.47 22.15 11.57
N GLN A 63 -17.65 21.10 12.38
CA GLN A 63 -16.56 20.47 13.13
C GLN A 63 -15.63 19.68 12.19
N LEU A 64 -14.56 20.31 11.71
CA LEU A 64 -13.62 19.70 10.77
C LEU A 64 -12.65 18.66 11.38
N SER A 65 -12.52 18.61 12.71
CA SER A 65 -11.53 17.75 13.39
C SER A 65 -11.72 16.26 13.11
N ASN A 66 -12.96 15.76 13.15
CA ASN A 66 -13.24 14.34 12.90
C ASN A 66 -13.02 13.97 11.42
N SER A 67 -13.31 14.92 10.51
CA SER A 67 -13.07 14.74 9.07
C SER A 67 -11.59 14.63 8.73
N TRP A 68 -10.70 15.21 9.54
CA TRP A 68 -9.25 15.10 9.34
C TRP A 68 -8.70 13.74 9.72
N ASP A 69 -9.18 13.15 10.82
CA ASP A 69 -8.81 11.80 11.22
C ASP A 69 -9.27 10.77 10.18
N GLU A 70 -10.52 10.90 9.71
CA GLU A 70 -11.08 10.09 8.62
C GLU A 70 -10.29 10.26 7.31
N PHE A 71 -9.86 11.49 6.99
CA PHE A 71 -9.05 11.75 5.81
C PHE A 71 -7.69 11.05 5.90
N ILE A 72 -6.99 11.18 7.02
CA ILE A 72 -5.67 10.58 7.23
C ILE A 72 -5.77 9.05 7.17
N GLU A 73 -6.76 8.48 7.85
CA GLU A 73 -7.02 7.03 7.81
C GLU A 73 -7.32 6.57 6.37
N SER A 74 -8.11 7.34 5.62
CA SER A 74 -8.41 7.05 4.21
C SER A 74 -7.14 7.04 3.34
N GLN A 75 -6.22 7.99 3.54
CA GLN A 75 -4.96 8.00 2.78
C GLN A 75 -4.09 6.78 3.11
N MET A 76 -3.98 6.42 4.38
CA MET A 76 -3.25 5.23 4.82
C MET A 76 -3.81 3.94 4.20
N LYS A 77 -5.13 3.78 4.24
CA LYS A 77 -5.83 2.64 3.59
C LYS A 77 -5.60 2.64 2.08
N LYS A 78 -5.64 3.81 1.42
CA LYS A 78 -5.37 3.91 -0.03
C LYS A 78 -3.95 3.46 -0.39
N MET A 79 -2.94 3.81 0.40
CA MET A 79 -1.57 3.36 0.15
C MET A 79 -1.44 1.84 0.25
N LEU A 80 -1.99 1.24 1.31
CA LEU A 80 -2.00 -0.21 1.50
C LEU A 80 -2.76 -0.93 0.37
N ASN A 81 -3.99 -0.47 0.09
CA ASN A 81 -4.83 -1.06 -0.95
C ASN A 81 -4.22 -0.92 -2.34
N GLY A 82 -3.60 0.23 -2.64
CA GLY A 82 -2.93 0.46 -3.92
C GLY A 82 -1.72 -0.46 -4.11
N ALA A 83 -0.87 -0.59 -3.10
CA ALA A 83 0.28 -1.50 -3.14
C ALA A 83 -0.15 -2.97 -3.27
N ASN A 84 -1.18 -3.38 -2.53
CA ASN A 84 -1.72 -4.73 -2.61
C ASN A 84 -2.38 -5.03 -3.96
N ALA A 85 -3.22 -4.12 -4.47
CA ALA A 85 -3.86 -4.27 -5.77
C ALA A 85 -2.84 -4.37 -6.90
N PHE A 86 -1.79 -3.55 -6.85
CA PHE A 86 -0.67 -3.63 -7.79
C PHE A 86 0.01 -5.01 -7.73
N ALA A 87 0.34 -5.51 -6.53
CA ALA A 87 0.99 -6.81 -6.38
C ALA A 87 0.11 -7.94 -6.92
N ILE A 88 -1.18 -7.98 -6.56
CA ILE A 88 -2.15 -8.98 -7.05
C ILE A 88 -2.22 -8.97 -8.57
N GLN A 89 -2.42 -7.80 -9.17
CA GLN A 89 -2.57 -7.66 -10.62
C GLN A 89 -1.35 -8.23 -11.35
N TRP A 90 -0.15 -7.85 -10.92
CA TRP A 90 1.07 -8.20 -11.65
C TRP A 90 1.59 -9.60 -11.32
N LEU A 91 1.29 -10.15 -10.14
CA LEU A 91 1.52 -11.57 -9.85
C LEU A 91 0.66 -12.45 -10.75
N LYS A 92 -0.64 -12.16 -10.83
CA LYS A 92 -1.56 -12.87 -11.72
C LYS A 92 -1.14 -12.77 -13.17
N ARG A 93 -0.77 -11.56 -13.62
CA ARG A 93 -0.32 -11.36 -15.01
C ARG A 93 0.96 -12.13 -15.32
N LEU A 94 1.92 -12.20 -14.40
CA LEU A 94 3.11 -13.04 -14.55
C LEU A 94 2.76 -14.52 -14.61
N GLU A 95 1.86 -14.99 -13.75
CA GLU A 95 1.38 -16.38 -13.76
C GLU A 95 0.75 -16.72 -15.12
N ASP A 96 -0.27 -15.97 -15.53
CA ASP A 96 -1.00 -16.18 -16.78
C ASP A 96 -0.07 -16.23 -18.00
N VAL A 97 0.90 -15.30 -18.08
CA VAL A 97 1.84 -15.24 -19.19
C VAL A 97 2.78 -16.44 -19.19
N TYR A 98 3.36 -16.81 -18.04
CA TYR A 98 4.37 -17.86 -17.97
C TYR A 98 3.79 -19.28 -17.96
N GLU A 99 2.55 -19.47 -17.52
CA GLU A 99 1.84 -20.74 -17.67
C GLU A 99 1.62 -21.10 -19.15
N LEU A 100 1.32 -20.11 -19.99
CA LEU A 100 1.10 -20.27 -21.43
C LEU A 100 2.39 -20.47 -22.24
N ARG A 101 3.56 -20.18 -21.67
CA ARG A 101 4.84 -20.39 -22.37
C ARG A 101 5.16 -21.87 -22.49
N HIS A 102 5.91 -22.23 -23.53
CA HIS A 102 6.40 -23.59 -23.71
C HIS A 102 7.31 -24.01 -22.56
N ASP A 103 7.34 -25.30 -22.23
CA ASP A 103 8.18 -25.84 -21.15
C ASP A 103 9.68 -25.74 -21.43
N THR A 104 10.06 -25.47 -22.68
CA THR A 104 11.44 -25.17 -23.08
C THR A 104 11.84 -23.72 -22.79
N ASP A 105 10.92 -22.85 -22.36
CA ASP A 105 11.27 -21.51 -21.90
C ASP A 105 12.13 -21.61 -20.63
N PRO A 106 13.38 -21.09 -20.64
CA PRO A 106 14.30 -21.24 -19.52
C PRO A 106 13.86 -20.49 -18.26
N ASP A 107 13.03 -19.46 -18.40
CA ASP A 107 12.57 -18.61 -17.30
C ASP A 107 11.27 -19.13 -16.66
N LYS A 108 10.48 -19.96 -17.36
CA LYS A 108 9.16 -20.45 -16.90
C LYS A 108 9.17 -21.03 -15.49
N GLY A 109 10.04 -22.00 -15.23
CA GLY A 109 10.12 -22.64 -13.91
C GLY A 109 10.50 -21.64 -12.80
N PHE A 110 11.45 -20.75 -13.08
CA PHE A 110 11.90 -19.72 -12.14
C PHE A 110 10.78 -18.72 -11.83
N VAL A 111 10.09 -18.20 -12.85
CA VAL A 111 9.06 -17.18 -12.67
C VAL A 111 7.87 -17.75 -11.90
N LEU A 112 7.35 -18.92 -12.29
CA LEU A 112 6.20 -19.52 -11.61
C LEU A 112 6.51 -19.86 -10.14
N LEU A 113 7.73 -20.31 -9.84
CA LEU A 113 8.17 -20.49 -8.45
C LEU A 113 8.19 -19.16 -7.68
N ARG A 114 8.71 -18.10 -8.30
CA ARG A 114 8.79 -16.77 -7.67
C ARG A 114 7.42 -16.14 -7.44
N VAL A 115 6.49 -16.31 -8.38
CA VAL A 115 5.09 -15.88 -8.21
C VAL A 115 4.48 -16.52 -6.96
N LYS A 116 4.58 -17.85 -6.83
CA LYS A 116 4.05 -18.57 -5.65
C LYS A 116 4.65 -18.09 -4.35
N VAL A 117 5.98 -17.93 -4.30
CA VAL A 117 6.68 -17.45 -3.09
C VAL A 117 6.24 -16.02 -2.72
N LEU A 118 6.14 -15.13 -3.70
CA LEU A 118 5.75 -13.74 -3.45
C LEU A 118 4.28 -13.61 -3.06
N GLU A 119 3.41 -14.46 -3.59
CA GLU A 119 2.00 -14.49 -3.20
C GLU A 119 1.83 -14.90 -1.74
N VAL A 120 2.54 -15.94 -1.30
CA VAL A 120 2.58 -16.34 0.13
C VAL A 120 3.07 -15.19 1.00
N HIS A 121 4.19 -14.55 0.62
CA HIS A 121 4.71 -13.40 1.37
C HIS A 121 3.70 -12.23 1.40
N ARG A 122 3.04 -11.93 0.29
CA ARG A 122 2.03 -10.86 0.23
C ARG A 122 0.89 -11.12 1.22
N ILE A 123 0.37 -12.35 1.25
CA ILE A 123 -0.72 -12.75 2.17
C ILE A 123 -0.25 -12.65 3.62
N ASP A 124 0.93 -13.17 3.93
CA ASP A 124 1.53 -13.11 5.27
C ASP A 124 1.70 -11.66 5.75
N MET A 125 2.24 -10.79 4.89
CA MET A 125 2.41 -9.36 5.18
C MET A 125 1.08 -8.62 5.40
N LEU A 126 -0.02 -9.08 4.79
CA LEU A 126 -1.37 -8.53 5.03
C LEU A 126 -2.00 -9.06 6.31
N GLN A 127 -1.82 -10.35 6.62
CA GLN A 127 -2.39 -10.95 7.84
C GLN A 127 -1.71 -10.44 9.10
N THR A 128 -0.41 -10.22 9.04
CA THR A 128 0.37 -9.56 10.10
C THR A 128 0.14 -8.04 10.13
N GLY A 129 -0.51 -7.50 9.12
CA GLY A 129 -0.61 -6.08 8.83
C GLY A 129 -1.99 -5.48 9.02
N LEU A 130 -2.21 -4.88 10.20
CA LEU A 130 -3.34 -4.04 10.57
C LEU A 130 -4.71 -4.72 10.76
N TYR A 131 -5.00 -5.03 12.01
CA TYR A 131 -6.11 -4.32 12.64
C TYR A 131 -5.72 -2.84 12.68
N VAL A 132 -6.39 -2.00 11.88
CA VAL A 132 -6.45 -0.55 12.14
C VAL A 132 -7.33 -0.37 13.40
N GLY A 133 -6.92 -0.97 14.50
CA GLY A 133 -7.58 -0.90 15.80
C GLY A 133 -6.65 -0.14 16.71
N GLY A 134 -6.98 1.12 16.97
CA GLY A 134 -6.19 1.99 17.83
C GLY A 134 -5.51 3.15 17.11
N TYR A 135 -6.29 3.94 16.36
CA TYR A 135 -6.25 5.36 16.74
C TYR A 135 -6.82 5.42 18.17
N PRO A 136 -6.15 6.02 19.16
CA PRO A 136 -6.92 6.57 20.28
C PRO A 136 -7.97 7.55 19.76
#